data_AF-A0A1G2ZD50-F1
#
_entry.id   AF-A0A1G2ZD50-F1
#
_cell.length_a   1.000
_cell.length_b   1.000
_cell.length_c   1.000
_cell.angle_alpha   90.00
_cell.angle_beta   90.00
_cell.angle_gamma   90.00
#
_symmetry.space_group_name_H-M   'P 1'
#
loop_
_entity.id
_entity.type
_entity.pdbx_description
1 polymer ?
#
loop_
_entity_poly.entity_id
_entity_poly.type
_entity_poly.pdbx_seq_one_letter_code
_entity_poly.pdbx_strand_id
1 'polypeptide(L)'
;MFNKKMFGEMRRAGMGTGLSKAKLSEAMLKILLQLPAGTTNLKETIVYNMGLLGQMSATRDINEAWNQVKKRAAKLYPEKFILADRNKLHWNDGSVKVLDKEISTANFKKLNELADIENCSVDKLISKLIKYYEKGNLK
;
A
#
# COMPACT_ATOMS: atom_id res chain seq x y z
N MET A 1 -27.83 14.81 14.51
CA MET A 1 -27.16 13.88 13.59
C MET A 1 -25.82 13.48 14.19
N PHE A 2 -25.53 12.19 14.25
CA PHE A 2 -24.24 11.68 14.73
C PHE A 2 -23.13 12.04 13.75
N ASN A 3 -22.07 12.72 14.19
CA ASN A 3 -20.94 13.09 13.35
C ASN A 3 -19.60 12.70 14.01
N LYS A 4 -18.52 12.67 13.21
CA LYS A 4 -17.16 12.30 13.68
C LYS A 4 -16.67 13.12 14.88
N LYS A 5 -17.06 14.39 14.96
CA LYS A 5 -16.68 15.31 16.05
C LYS A 5 -17.30 14.86 17.38
N MET A 6 -18.59 14.51 17.36
CA MET A 6 -19.32 13.99 18.52
C MET A 6 -18.68 12.71 19.07
N PHE A 7 -18.38 11.72 18.21
CA PHE A 7 -17.70 10.50 18.66
C PHE A 7 -16.25 10.75 19.11
N GLY A 8 -15.59 11.78 18.56
CA GLY A 8 -14.29 12.23 19.03
C GLY A 8 -14.34 12.83 20.44
N GLU A 9 -15.40 13.57 20.78
CA GLU A 9 -15.64 14.11 22.12
C GLU A 9 -15.98 13.01 23.12
N MET A 10 -16.83 12.05 22.75
CA MET A 10 -17.14 10.90 23.60
C MET A 10 -15.90 10.08 23.96
N ARG A 11 -15.02 9.79 22.98
CA ARG A 11 -13.76 9.09 23.25
C ARG A 11 -12.82 9.87 24.17
N ARG A 12 -12.76 11.20 24.02
CA ARG A 12 -11.97 12.07 24.92
C ARG A 12 -12.53 12.09 26.34
N ALA A 13 -13.84 11.94 26.48
CA ALA A 13 -14.52 11.80 27.77
C ALA A 13 -14.41 10.39 28.38
N GLY A 14 -13.62 9.48 27.79
CA GLY A 14 -13.43 8.11 28.31
C GLY A 14 -14.56 7.13 27.93
N MET A 15 -15.54 7.55 27.13
CA MET A 15 -16.59 6.66 26.63
C MET A 15 -16.09 5.86 25.41
N GLY A 16 -16.05 4.54 25.54
CA GLY A 16 -15.74 3.63 24.44
C GLY A 16 -16.90 3.49 23.45
N THR A 17 -16.60 3.39 22.16
CA THR A 17 -17.60 3.17 21.10
C THR A 17 -17.92 1.69 20.86
N GLY A 18 -17.32 0.76 21.62
CA GLY A 18 -17.57 -0.69 21.53
C GLY A 18 -17.06 -1.38 20.25
N LEU A 19 -16.28 -0.70 19.43
CA LEU A 19 -15.79 -1.19 18.14
C LEU A 19 -14.45 -1.92 18.27
N SER A 20 -14.45 -3.22 17.96
CA SER A 20 -13.20 -4.00 17.90
C SER A 20 -12.48 -3.81 16.57
N LYS A 21 -11.15 -3.88 16.59
CA LYS A 21 -10.31 -3.80 15.37
C LYS A 21 -10.65 -4.88 14.36
N ALA A 22 -10.98 -6.09 14.82
CA ALA A 22 -11.36 -7.21 13.96
C ALA A 22 -12.65 -6.91 13.16
N LYS A 23 -13.68 -6.40 13.84
CA LYS A 23 -14.94 -5.99 13.17
C LYS A 23 -14.69 -4.89 12.14
N LEU A 24 -13.80 -3.95 12.45
CA LEU A 24 -13.43 -2.87 11.53
C LEU A 24 -12.75 -3.41 10.27
N SER A 25 -11.73 -4.26 10.44
CA SER A 25 -11.02 -4.91 9.33
C SER A 25 -11.95 -5.77 8.46
N GLU A 26 -12.88 -6.52 9.07
CA GLU A 26 -13.85 -7.33 8.32
C GLU A 26 -14.83 -6.48 7.51
N ALA A 27 -15.38 -5.42 8.11
CA ALA A 27 -16.27 -4.50 7.41
C ALA A 27 -15.56 -3.83 6.23
N MET A 28 -14.33 -3.36 6.45
CA MET A 28 -13.50 -2.76 5.39
C MET A 28 -13.21 -3.74 4.24
N LEU A 29 -12.91 -5.00 4.55
CA LEU A 29 -12.66 -6.02 3.52
C LEU A 29 -13.92 -6.36 2.72
N LYS A 30 -15.08 -6.49 3.39
CA LYS A 30 -16.36 -6.75 2.71
C LYS A 30 -16.70 -5.64 1.72
N ILE A 31 -16.54 -4.39 2.11
CA ILE A 31 -16.77 -3.24 1.23
C ILE A 31 -15.78 -3.26 0.07
N LEU A 32 -14.48 -3.45 0.35
CA LEU A 32 -13.44 -3.51 -0.68
C LEU A 32 -13.77 -4.52 -1.80
N LEU A 33 -14.30 -5.68 -1.45
CA LEU A 33 -14.66 -6.74 -2.41
C LEU A 33 -15.88 -6.41 -3.28
N GLN A 34 -16.71 -5.46 -2.85
CA GLN A 34 -17.89 -5.00 -3.58
C GLN A 34 -17.59 -3.78 -4.47
N LEU A 35 -16.42 -3.15 -4.31
CA LEU A 35 -16.05 -2.01 -5.13
C LEU A 35 -15.81 -2.43 -6.59
N PRO A 36 -16.19 -1.59 -7.57
CA PRO A 36 -15.88 -1.84 -8.96
C PRO A 36 -14.37 -1.76 -9.21
N ALA A 37 -13.88 -2.60 -10.12
CA ALA A 37 -12.48 -2.56 -10.56
C ALA A 37 -12.11 -1.16 -11.07
N GLY A 38 -10.89 -0.71 -10.79
CA GLY A 38 -10.42 0.62 -11.16
C GLY A 38 -10.82 1.74 -10.19
N THR A 39 -11.56 1.45 -9.12
CA THR A 39 -11.87 2.44 -8.07
C THR A 39 -10.59 3.04 -7.49
N THR A 40 -10.48 4.36 -7.53
CA THR A 40 -9.37 5.13 -6.93
C THR A 40 -9.65 5.46 -5.47
N ASN A 41 -8.62 5.87 -4.71
CA ASN A 41 -8.75 6.24 -3.29
C ASN A 41 -9.49 5.19 -2.45
N LEU A 42 -9.08 3.92 -2.58
CA LEU A 42 -9.76 2.76 -1.99
C LEU A 42 -10.08 2.94 -0.51
N LYS A 43 -9.14 3.46 0.28
CA LYS A 43 -9.32 3.62 1.72
C LYS A 43 -10.42 4.63 2.04
N GLU A 44 -10.38 5.80 1.42
CA GLU A 44 -11.35 6.87 1.62
C GLU A 44 -12.75 6.41 1.18
N THR A 45 -12.82 5.75 0.03
CA THR A 45 -14.06 5.17 -0.49
C THR A 45 -14.63 4.09 0.44
N ILE A 46 -13.79 3.22 1.00
CA ILE A 46 -14.23 2.22 1.99
C ILE A 46 -14.77 2.92 3.23
N VAL A 47 -14.01 3.86 3.80
CA VAL A 47 -14.39 4.57 5.03
C VAL A 47 -15.71 5.34 4.85
N TYR A 48 -15.94 5.91 3.67
CA TYR A 48 -17.21 6.54 3.32
C TYR A 48 -18.36 5.52 3.32
N ASN A 49 -18.18 4.39 2.63
CA ASN A 49 -19.17 3.31 2.55
C ASN A 49 -19.42 2.56 3.87
N MET A 50 -18.53 2.72 4.86
CA MET A 50 -18.76 2.18 6.22
C MET A 50 -19.82 2.95 7.00
N GLY A 51 -20.23 4.14 6.54
CA GLY A 51 -21.25 4.95 7.20
C GLY A 51 -20.93 5.22 8.68
N LEU A 52 -21.88 4.91 9.56
CA LEU A 52 -21.75 5.17 11.00
C LEU A 52 -20.53 4.50 11.63
N LEU A 53 -20.15 3.29 11.19
CA LEU A 53 -18.96 2.58 11.69
C LEU A 53 -17.68 3.37 11.40
N GLY A 54 -17.58 3.98 10.22
CA GLY A 54 -16.46 4.86 9.84
C GLY A 54 -16.42 6.14 10.68
N GLN A 55 -17.59 6.72 10.97
CA GLN A 55 -17.71 7.93 11.80
C GLN A 55 -17.37 7.67 13.28
N MET A 56 -17.76 6.50 13.81
CA MET A 56 -17.52 6.07 15.20
C MET A 56 -16.08 5.61 15.46
N SER A 57 -15.30 5.35 14.42
CA SER A 57 -13.93 4.83 14.54
C SER A 57 -12.91 5.95 14.65
N ALA A 58 -11.87 5.75 15.46
CA ALA A 58 -10.76 6.70 15.50
C ALA A 58 -9.93 6.56 14.23
N THR A 59 -9.32 7.67 13.77
CA THR A 59 -8.46 7.65 12.57
C THR A 59 -7.31 6.64 12.70
N ARG A 60 -6.76 6.48 13.92
CA ARG A 60 -5.73 5.47 14.22
C ARG A 60 -6.22 4.05 13.95
N ASP A 61 -7.40 3.70 14.47
CA ASP A 61 -7.94 2.35 14.32
C ASP A 61 -8.29 2.04 12.85
N ILE A 62 -8.83 3.03 12.13
CA ILE A 62 -9.06 2.93 10.67
C ILE A 62 -7.76 2.66 9.92
N ASN A 63 -6.67 3.36 10.27
CA ASN A 63 -5.38 3.17 9.61
C ASN A 63 -4.80 1.78 9.87
N GLU A 64 -4.90 1.29 11.10
CA GLU A 64 -4.45 -0.05 11.48
C GLU A 64 -5.26 -1.13 10.77
N ALA A 65 -6.60 -1.02 10.79
CA ALA A 65 -7.48 -1.94 10.08
C ALA A 65 -7.20 -1.93 8.58
N TRP A 66 -7.00 -0.76 7.98
CA TRP A 66 -6.62 -0.64 6.57
C TRP A 66 -5.32 -1.38 6.25
N ASN A 67 -4.29 -1.24 7.08
CA ASN A 67 -3.02 -1.94 6.86
C ASN A 67 -3.17 -3.46 6.92
N GLN A 68 -4.06 -3.99 7.76
CA GLN A 68 -4.37 -5.42 7.79
C GLN A 68 -5.17 -5.86 6.56
N VAL A 69 -6.19 -5.08 6.18
CA VAL A 69 -7.06 -5.36 5.02
C VAL A 69 -6.26 -5.42 3.74
N LYS A 70 -5.35 -4.47 3.50
CA LYS A 70 -4.48 -4.47 2.32
C LYS A 70 -3.71 -5.79 2.15
N LYS A 71 -3.09 -6.26 3.23
CA LYS A 71 -2.33 -7.52 3.23
C LYS A 71 -3.24 -8.74 3.03
N ARG A 72 -4.40 -8.78 3.71
CA ARG A 72 -5.38 -9.86 3.52
C ARG A 72 -5.94 -9.89 2.11
N ALA A 73 -6.33 -8.74 1.55
CA ALA A 73 -6.92 -8.65 0.23
C ALA A 73 -5.97 -9.16 -0.85
N ALA A 74 -4.70 -8.71 -0.85
CA ALA A 74 -3.71 -9.19 -1.82
C ALA A 74 -3.33 -10.67 -1.64
N LYS A 75 -3.40 -11.21 -0.41
CA LYS A 75 -3.13 -12.63 -0.14
C LYS A 75 -4.30 -13.54 -0.54
N LEU A 76 -5.53 -13.13 -0.24
CA LEU A 76 -6.74 -13.95 -0.44
C LEU A 76 -7.31 -13.83 -1.85
N TYR A 77 -7.11 -12.68 -2.50
CA TYR A 77 -7.65 -12.36 -3.82
C TYR A 77 -6.55 -11.77 -4.73
N PRO A 78 -5.45 -12.52 -4.98
CA PRO A 78 -4.34 -12.05 -5.80
C PRO A 78 -4.75 -11.75 -7.25
N GLU A 79 -5.84 -12.34 -7.74
CA GLU A 79 -6.43 -12.08 -9.05
C GLU A 79 -7.09 -10.71 -9.16
N LYS A 80 -7.49 -10.11 -8.02
CA LYS A 80 -8.13 -8.78 -7.98
C LYS A 80 -7.23 -7.69 -7.45
N PHE A 81 -6.33 -8.02 -6.52
CA PHE A 81 -5.55 -7.04 -5.80
C PHE A 81 -4.07 -7.37 -5.75
N ILE A 82 -3.26 -6.33 -5.84
CA ILE A 82 -1.81 -6.42 -5.74
C ILE A 82 -1.26 -5.35 -4.79
N LEU A 83 -0.19 -5.69 -4.06
CA LEU A 83 0.56 -4.73 -3.26
C LEU A 83 1.77 -4.24 -4.05
N ALA A 84 1.82 -2.92 -4.28
CA ALA A 84 2.94 -2.25 -4.95
C ALA A 84 3.30 -0.96 -4.19
N ASP A 85 4.27 -0.20 -4.70
CA ASP A 85 4.56 1.19 -4.29
C ASP A 85 4.52 1.43 -2.78
N ARG A 86 5.39 0.73 -2.04
CA ARG A 86 5.50 0.81 -0.57
C ARG A 86 4.24 0.30 0.16
N ASN A 87 3.75 -0.88 -0.20
CA ASN A 87 2.58 -1.52 0.41
C ASN A 87 1.26 -0.76 0.23
N LYS A 88 1.13 -0.04 -0.89
CA LYS A 88 -0.15 0.48 -1.36
C LYS A 88 -0.90 -0.64 -2.07
N LEU A 89 -2.21 -0.71 -1.85
CA LEU A 89 -3.06 -1.69 -2.50
C LEU A 89 -3.56 -1.12 -3.82
N HIS A 90 -3.44 -1.90 -4.88
CA HIS A 90 -3.91 -1.58 -6.22
C HIS A 90 -4.80 -2.71 -6.74
N TRP A 91 -5.59 -2.39 -7.76
CA TRP A 91 -6.25 -3.40 -8.58
C TRP A 91 -5.19 -4.17 -9.39
N ASN A 92 -5.37 -5.47 -9.52
CA ASN A 92 -4.56 -6.30 -10.38
C ASN A 92 -5.16 -6.33 -11.80
N ASP A 93 -5.19 -5.16 -12.43
CA ASP A 93 -5.72 -4.95 -13.79
C ASP A 93 -4.59 -4.85 -14.84
N GLY A 94 -3.36 -5.16 -14.45
CA GLY A 94 -2.17 -5.05 -15.30
C GLY A 94 -1.62 -3.62 -15.43
N SER A 95 -2.27 -2.60 -14.87
CA SER A 95 -1.76 -1.21 -14.88
C SER A 95 -0.55 -1.01 -13.97
N VAL A 96 -0.38 -1.88 -12.97
CA VAL A 96 0.66 -1.77 -11.96
C VAL A 96 1.80 -2.75 -12.24
N LYS A 97 2.97 -2.22 -12.60
CA LYS A 97 4.21 -3.00 -12.66
C LYS A 97 4.83 -3.07 -11.27
N VAL A 98 4.83 -4.25 -10.67
CA VAL A 98 5.60 -4.49 -9.45
C VAL A 98 7.08 -4.37 -9.79
N LEU A 99 7.77 -3.44 -9.13
CA LEU A 99 9.22 -3.31 -9.25
C LEU A 99 9.85 -4.59 -8.70
N ASP A 100 10.66 -5.25 -9.52
CA ASP A 100 11.61 -6.24 -9.03
C ASP A 100 12.68 -5.50 -8.22
N LYS A 101 12.76 -5.83 -6.94
CA LYS A 101 13.67 -5.20 -5.98
C LYS A 101 14.76 -6.15 -5.53
N GLU A 102 14.69 -7.41 -5.93
CA GLU A 102 15.65 -8.41 -5.50
C GLU A 102 16.81 -8.42 -6.49
N ILE A 103 18.00 -8.19 -5.95
CA ILE A 103 19.25 -8.46 -6.64
C ILE A 103 19.95 -9.57 -5.88
N SER A 104 20.39 -10.60 -6.59
CA SER A 104 21.12 -11.69 -5.96
C SER A 104 22.38 -11.16 -5.29
N THR A 105 22.76 -11.74 -4.14
CA THR A 105 23.97 -11.35 -3.41
C THR A 105 25.22 -11.39 -4.30
N ALA A 106 25.29 -12.36 -5.22
CA ALA A 106 26.38 -12.47 -6.18
C ALA A 106 26.43 -11.27 -7.14
N ASN A 107 25.29 -10.85 -7.68
CA ASN A 107 25.24 -9.68 -8.56
C ASN A 107 25.49 -8.38 -7.79
N PHE A 108 25.01 -8.27 -6.55
CA PHE A 108 25.26 -7.10 -5.72
C PHE A 108 26.75 -6.95 -5.38
N LYS A 109 27.45 -8.05 -5.07
CA LYS A 109 28.93 -8.02 -4.87
C LYS A 109 29.66 -7.51 -6.09
N LYS A 110 29.34 -8.04 -7.28
CA LYS A 110 29.94 -7.59 -8.55
C LYS A 110 29.70 -6.10 -8.81
N LEU A 111 28.50 -5.58 -8.50
CA LEU A 111 28.21 -4.15 -8.62
C LEU A 111 29.07 -3.30 -7.68
N ASN A 112 29.31 -3.76 -6.44
CA ASN A 112 30.19 -3.05 -5.51
C ASN A 112 31.64 -3.06 -6.01
N GLU A 113 32.15 -4.21 -6.45
CA GLU A 113 33.50 -4.32 -7.01
C GLU A 113 33.71 -3.38 -8.20
N LEU A 114 32.75 -3.31 -9.12
CA LEU A 114 32.79 -2.39 -10.26
C LEU A 114 32.70 -0.92 -9.82
N ALA A 115 31.90 -0.62 -8.81
CA ALA A 115 31.74 0.73 -8.28
C ALA A 115 33.04 1.22 -7.62
N ASP A 116 33.73 0.33 -6.89
CA ASP A 116 35.03 0.58 -6.28
C ASP A 116 36.11 0.83 -7.35
N ILE A 117 36.15 0.02 -8.42
CA ILE A 117 37.07 0.21 -9.56
C ILE A 117 36.84 1.58 -10.23
N GLU A 118 35.58 1.99 -10.39
CA GLU A 118 35.24 3.30 -10.97
C GLU A 118 35.28 4.47 -9.97
N ASN A 119 35.65 4.21 -8.72
CA ASN A 119 35.64 5.18 -7.61
C ASN A 119 34.32 5.97 -7.53
N CYS A 120 33.20 5.24 -7.53
CA CYS A 120 31.87 5.83 -7.46
C CYS A 120 30.91 4.98 -6.61
N SER A 121 29.72 5.50 -6.33
CA SER A 121 28.69 4.71 -5.67
C SER A 121 28.04 3.72 -6.65
N VAL A 122 27.53 2.61 -6.13
CA VAL A 122 26.73 1.63 -6.90
C VAL A 122 25.57 2.31 -7.64
N ASP A 123 24.92 3.30 -7.02
CA ASP A 123 23.84 4.07 -7.65
C ASP A 123 24.31 4.87 -8.89
N LYS A 124 25.49 5.50 -8.79
CA LYS A 124 26.11 6.23 -9.90
C LYS A 124 26.55 5.28 -11.01
N LEU A 125 27.07 4.10 -10.66
CA LEU A 125 27.41 3.04 -11.61
C LEU A 125 26.16 2.58 -12.38
N ILE A 126 25.07 2.26 -11.67
CA ILE A 126 23.79 1.86 -12.29
C ILE A 126 23.28 2.96 -13.24
N SER A 127 23.34 4.23 -12.81
CA SER A 127 22.95 5.37 -13.65
C SER A 127 23.78 5.46 -14.94
N LYS A 128 25.08 5.16 -14.89
CA LYS A 128 25.93 5.08 -16.09
C LYS A 128 25.53 3.92 -16.98
N LEU A 129 25.34 2.72 -16.42
CA LEU A 129 24.96 1.52 -17.15
C LEU A 129 23.63 1.71 -17.90
N ILE A 130 22.63 2.31 -17.26
CA ILE A 130 21.34 2.64 -17.88
C ILE A 130 21.55 3.56 -19.09
N LYS A 131 22.31 4.66 -18.92
CA LYS A 131 22.59 5.59 -20.03
C LYS A 131 23.30 4.94 -21.21
N TYR A 132 24.24 4.02 -20.95
CA TYR A 132 24.92 3.28 -22.02
C TYR A 132 23.98 2.32 -22.73
N TYR A 133 23.15 1.61 -21.99
CA TYR A 133 22.15 0.69 -22.55
C TYR A 133 21.13 1.42 -23.43
N GLU A 134 20.58 2.55 -22.95
CA GLU A 134 19.65 3.39 -23.72
C GLU A 134 20.29 3.90 -25.03
N LYS A 135 21.56 4.35 -24.98
CA LYS A 135 22.29 4.77 -26.18
C LYS A 135 22.53 3.62 -27.16
N GLY A 136 22.76 2.41 -26.66
CA GLY A 136 22.95 1.21 -27.49
C GLY A 136 21.67 0.74 -28.18
N ASN A 137 20.52 0.96 -27.53
CA ASN A 137 19.19 0.59 -28.05
C ASN A 137 18.55 1.65 -28.96
N LEU A 138 19.14 2.84 -29.10
CA LEU A 138 18.70 3.88 -30.05
C LEU A 138 19.20 3.61 -31.49
N LYS A 139 19.40 2.33 -31.86
CA LYS A 139 19.74 1.91 -33.23
C LYS A 139 18.51 1.40 -33.97
#